data_AF-K2F3S7-F1
#
_entry.id   AF-K2F3S7-F1
#
_cell.length_a   1.000
_cell.length_b   1.000
_cell.length_c   1.000
_cell.angle_alpha   90.00
_cell.angle_beta   90.00
_cell.angle_gamma   90.00
#
_symmetry.space_group_name_H-M   'P 1'
#
loop_
_entity.id
_entity.type
_entity.pdbx_description
1 polymer ?
#
loop_
_entity_poly.entity_id
_entity_poly.type
_entity_poly.pdbx_seq_one_letter_code
_entity_poly.pdbx_strand_id
1 'polypeptide(L)'
;MDNKLDPKVAWWRSGMEMFLKMSGWIGGPVIAGTFIGKYLDKKFDTTPWLFLLSVGISFIVSMIALVHIGLKEMKKIEKENKK
;
A
#
# COMPACT_ATOMS: atom_id res chain seq x y z
N MET A 1 -1.83 -4.32 44.90
CA MET A 1 -2.42 -5.14 43.82
C MET A 1 -2.19 -4.37 42.54
N ASP A 2 -1.17 -4.76 41.77
CA ASP A 2 -0.85 -4.14 40.48
C ASP A 2 -1.97 -4.47 39.48
N ASN A 3 -2.91 -3.55 39.32
CA ASN A 3 -3.92 -3.61 38.27
C ASN A 3 -3.24 -3.16 36.96
N LYS A 4 -2.56 -4.11 36.28
CA LYS A 4 -2.12 -3.90 34.91
C LYS A 4 -3.37 -3.76 34.06
N LEU A 5 -3.80 -2.52 33.86
CA LEU A 5 -4.79 -2.14 32.87
C LEU A 5 -4.22 -2.57 31.51
N ASP A 6 -4.57 -3.76 31.05
CA ASP A 6 -4.35 -4.16 29.66
C ASP A 6 -4.95 -3.05 28.80
N PRO A 7 -4.13 -2.30 28.03
CA PRO A 7 -4.65 -1.21 27.23
C PRO A 7 -5.57 -1.84 26.19
N LYS A 8 -6.89 -1.80 26.47
CA LYS A 8 -7.97 -2.20 25.57
C LYS A 8 -7.60 -1.65 24.20
N VAL A 9 -7.13 -2.54 23.32
CA VAL A 9 -6.70 -2.14 21.98
C VAL A 9 -7.92 -1.51 21.33
N ALA A 10 -7.82 -0.22 21.02
CA ALA A 10 -9.00 0.53 20.65
C ALA A 10 -9.57 -0.03 19.33
N TRP A 11 -10.89 -0.25 19.29
CA TRP A 11 -11.59 -0.95 18.21
C TRP A 11 -11.36 -0.35 16.80
N TRP A 12 -11.04 0.95 16.73
CA TRP A 12 -10.72 1.68 15.50
C TRP A 12 -9.29 1.45 14.98
N ARG A 13 -8.38 0.94 15.83
CA ARG A 13 -6.95 0.80 15.51
C ARG A 13 -6.74 -0.12 14.31
N SER A 14 -7.39 -1.27 14.28
CA SER A 14 -7.27 -2.24 13.18
C SER A 14 -7.76 -1.67 11.85
N GLY A 15 -8.89 -0.95 11.88
CA GLY A 15 -9.45 -0.30 10.69
C GLY A 15 -8.51 0.77 10.13
N MET A 16 -7.95 1.62 11.00
CA MET A 16 -6.96 2.60 10.56
C MET A 16 -5.68 1.97 10.03
N GLU A 17 -5.20 0.89 10.65
CA GLU A 17 -3.97 0.23 10.20
C GLU A 17 -4.15 -0.32 8.77
N MET A 18 -5.29 -0.92 8.49
CA MET A 18 -5.65 -1.42 7.17
C MET A 18 -5.78 -0.27 6.16
N PHE A 19 -6.45 0.81 6.54
CA PHE A 19 -6.57 2.02 5.72
C PHE A 19 -5.20 2.61 5.36
N LEU A 20 -4.34 2.86 6.36
CA LEU A 20 -3.02 3.43 6.15
C LEU A 20 -2.13 2.53 5.27
N LYS A 21 -2.19 1.21 5.47
CA LYS A 21 -1.49 0.24 4.61
C LYS A 21 -1.97 0.34 3.17
N MET A 22 -3.28 0.36 2.92
CA MET A 22 -3.84 0.47 1.57
C MET A 22 -3.51 1.81 0.93
N SER A 23 -3.75 2.93 1.61
CA SER A 23 -3.43 4.27 1.12
C SER A 23 -1.93 4.44 0.84
N GLY A 24 -1.08 3.83 1.66
CA GLY A 24 0.37 3.80 1.44
C GLY A 24 0.77 3.08 0.15
N TRP A 25 0.13 1.95 -0.16
CA TRP A 25 0.35 1.21 -1.41
C TRP A 25 -0.32 1.83 -2.64
N ILE A 26 -1.31 2.70 -2.46
CA ILE A 26 -1.88 3.50 -3.55
C ILE A 26 -0.95 4.66 -3.89
N GLY A 27 -0.66 5.50 -2.90
CA GLY A 27 0.12 6.73 -3.12
C GLY A 27 1.61 6.47 -3.31
N GLY A 28 2.19 5.55 -2.55
CA GLY A 28 3.64 5.32 -2.52
C GLY A 28 4.24 4.97 -3.90
N PRO A 29 3.76 3.91 -4.57
CA PRO A 29 4.25 3.54 -5.90
C PRO A 29 4.05 4.65 -6.92
N VAL A 30 2.88 5.31 -6.93
CA VAL A 30 2.61 6.39 -7.90
C VAL A 30 3.55 7.56 -7.70
N ILE A 31 3.76 8.01 -6.45
CA ILE A 31 4.73 9.06 -6.14
C ILE A 31 6.12 8.64 -6.61
N ALA A 32 6.58 7.43 -6.26
CA ALA A 32 7.87 6.92 -6.70
C ALA A 32 7.99 6.90 -8.24
N GLY A 33 6.97 6.43 -8.95
CA GLY A 33 6.91 6.42 -10.40
C GLY A 33 6.97 7.81 -11.02
N THR A 34 6.30 8.80 -10.43
CA THR A 34 6.37 10.17 -10.96
C THR A 34 7.77 10.77 -10.84
N PHE A 35 8.47 10.53 -9.73
CA PHE A 35 9.84 11.00 -9.53
C PHE A 35 10.82 10.28 -10.46
N ILE A 36 10.74 8.96 -10.55
CA ILE A 36 11.59 8.14 -11.41
C ILE A 36 11.36 8.47 -12.88
N GLY A 37 10.10 8.53 -13.31
CA GLY A 37 9.70 8.82 -14.67
C GLY A 37 10.15 10.21 -15.14
N LYS A 38 9.95 11.25 -14.33
CA LYS A 38 10.44 12.60 -14.64
C LYS A 38 11.96 12.68 -14.73
N TYR A 39 12.67 11.96 -13.86
CA TYR A 39 14.13 11.90 -13.89
C TYR A 39 14.64 11.20 -15.16
N LEU A 40 14.01 10.08 -15.54
CA LEU A 40 14.34 9.36 -16.77
C LEU A 40 14.05 10.20 -18.01
N ASP A 41 12.88 10.82 -18.10
CA ASP A 41 12.53 11.66 -19.25
C ASP A 41 13.51 12.82 -19.43
N LYS A 42 13.94 13.47 -18.34
CA LYS A 42 14.94 14.54 -18.40
C LYS A 42 16.32 14.03 -18.86
N LYS A 43 16.66 12.79 -18.54
CA LYS A 43 17.96 12.20 -18.89
C LYS A 43 18.03 11.72 -20.35
N PHE A 44 16.91 11.23 -20.89
CA PHE A 44 16.85 10.64 -22.23
C PHE A 44 16.16 11.53 -23.28
N ASP A 45 15.71 12.72 -22.88
CA ASP A 45 14.97 13.66 -23.74
C ASP A 45 13.70 13.03 -24.36
N THR A 46 13.10 12.08 -23.65
CA THR A 46 11.93 11.30 -24.09
C THR A 46 10.60 11.85 -23.59
N THR A 47 10.58 13.11 -23.14
CA THR A 47 9.40 13.70 -22.47
C THR A 47 8.13 13.58 -23.34
N PRO A 48 7.01 12.99 -22.88
CA PRO A 48 6.72 12.42 -21.55
C PRO A 48 6.56 10.88 -21.54
N TRP A 49 7.22 10.15 -22.43
CA TRP A 49 6.99 8.71 -22.63
C TRP A 49 7.47 7.84 -21.46
N LEU A 50 8.66 8.10 -20.91
CA LEU A 50 9.16 7.31 -19.77
C LEU A 50 8.42 7.67 -18.48
N PHE A 51 7.95 8.91 -18.35
CA PHE A 51 7.03 9.30 -17.29
C PHE A 51 5.74 8.49 -17.33
N LEU A 52 5.06 8.46 -18.49
CA LEU A 52 3.82 7.69 -18.68
C LEU A 52 4.03 6.21 -18.39
N LEU A 53 5.12 5.63 -18.92
CA LEU A 53 5.45 4.23 -18.67
C LEU A 53 5.71 3.96 -17.18
N SER A 54 6.49 4.81 -16.51
CA SER A 54 6.83 4.65 -15.10
C SER A 54 5.62 4.78 -14.17
N VAL A 55 4.73 5.74 -14.44
CA VAL A 55 3.47 5.89 -13.72
C VAL A 55 2.54 4.71 -13.97
N GLY A 56 2.46 4.24 -15.22
CA GLY A 56 1.69 3.04 -15.59
C GLY A 56 2.16 1.79 -14.85
N ILE A 57 3.47 1.54 -14.82
CA ILE A 57 4.06 0.43 -14.06
C ILE A 57 3.75 0.57 -12.57
N SER A 58 3.84 1.78 -12.03
CA SER A 58 3.56 2.05 -10.61
C SER A 58 2.10 1.75 -10.25
N PHE A 59 1.16 2.03 -11.16
CA PHE A 59 -0.23 1.65 -11.02
C PHE A 59 -0.43 0.13 -10.96
N ILE A 60 0.24 -0.61 -11.85
CA ILE A 60 0.18 -2.08 -11.85
C ILE A 60 0.74 -2.64 -10.54
N VAL A 61 1.87 -2.12 -10.07
CA VAL A 61 2.47 -2.52 -8.79
C VAL A 61 1.51 -2.25 -7.63
N SER A 62 0.87 -1.08 -7.62
CA SER A 62 -0.13 -0.72 -6.62
C SER A 62 -1.31 -1.70 -6.63
N MET A 63 -1.86 -2.03 -7.80
CA MET A 63 -2.96 -3.00 -7.92
C MET A 63 -2.57 -4.38 -7.39
N ILE A 64 -1.40 -4.91 -7.78
CA ILE A 64 -0.92 -6.22 -7.34
C ILE A 64 -0.75 -6.25 -5.81
N ALA A 65 -0.20 -5.18 -5.23
CA ALA A 65 -0.03 -5.06 -3.79
C ALA A 65 -1.36 -5.06 -3.05
N LEU A 66 -2.35 -4.29 -3.53
CA LEU A 66 -3.69 -4.24 -2.93
C LEU A 66 -4.38 -5.60 -2.98
N VAL A 67 -4.32 -6.30 -4.12
CA VAL A 67 -4.89 -7.64 -4.26
C VAL A 67 -4.23 -8.61 -3.28
N HIS A 68 -2.90 -8.60 -3.17
CA HIS A 68 -2.18 -9.45 -2.21
C HIS A 68 -2.57 -9.16 -0.76
N ILE A 69 -2.70 -7.88 -0.38
CA ILE A 69 -3.08 -7.48 0.98
C ILE A 69 -4.52 -7.92 1.27
N GLY A 70 -5.44 -7.69 0.33
CA GLY A 70 -6.83 -8.13 0.47
C GLY A 70 -6.95 -9.64 0.65
N LEU A 71 -6.28 -10.42 -0.21
CA LEU A 71 -6.26 -11.88 -0.12
C LEU A 71 -5.63 -12.38 1.19
N LYS A 72 -4.58 -11.71 1.67
CA LYS A 72 -3.93 -12.03 2.94
C LYS A 72 -4.86 -11.79 4.12
N GLU A 73 -5.59 -10.67 4.11
CA GLU A 73 -6.53 -10.33 5.19
C GLU A 73 -7.72 -11.29 5.21
N MET A 74 -8.27 -11.64 4.04
CA MET A 74 -9.33 -12.65 3.93
C MET A 74 -8.90 -14.01 4.51
N LYS A 75 -7.71 -14.49 4.15
CA LYS A 75 -7.15 -15.75 4.69
C LYS A 75 -6.90 -15.69 6.19
N LYS A 76 -6.58 -14.51 6.74
CA LYS A 76 -6.39 -14.33 8.18
C LYS A 76 -7.73 -14.46 8.92
N ILE A 77 -8.78 -13.81 8.42
CA ILE A 77 -10.14 -13.88 8.98
C ILE A 77 -10.68 -15.32 8.93
N GLU A 78 -10.44 -16.05 7.83
CA GLU A 78 -10.84 -17.45 7.69
C GLU A 78 -10.15 -18.34 8.74
N LYS A 79 -8.85 -18.14 8.99
CA LYS A 79 -8.09 -18.89 10.00
C LYS A 79 -8.53 -18.58 11.42
N GLU A 80 -8.88 -17.32 11.71
CA GLU A 80 -9.39 -16.91 13.02
C GLU A 80 -10.79 -17.48 13.28
N ASN A 81 -11.65 -17.61 12.27
CA ASN A 81 -12.97 -18.25 12.40
C ASN A 81 -12.93 -19.78 12.53
N LYS A 82 -11.86 -20.43 12.06
CA LYS A 82 -11.73 -21.90 12.07
C LYS A 82 -11.07 -22.45 13.34
N LYS A 83 -10.70 -21.57 14.27
CA LYS A 83 -9.99 -21.90 15.51
C LYS A 83 -10.91 -21.72 16.71
#